data_AF-A0A9Q3V5E2-F1
#
_entry.id   AF-A0A9Q3V5E2-F1
#
_cell.length_a   1.000
_cell.length_b   1.000
_cell.length_c   1.000
_cell.angle_alpha   90.00
_cell.angle_beta   90.00
_cell.angle_gamma   90.00
#
_symmetry.space_group_name_H-M   'P 1'
#
loop_
_entity.id
_entity.type
_entity.pdbx_description
1 polymer ?
#
loop_
_entity_poly.entity_id
_entity_poly.type
_entity_poly.pdbx_seq_one_letter_code
_entity_poly.pdbx_strand_id
1 'polypeptide(L)'
;MLLNKTRLLITIITLLVVTSKVSAQDYMAQFSDKIDFNILNEIIKMSDDTVYVSNKNHLSEDSLFYFYDKNGNKAIEIGYEVAYPFTGKSAIVKNNGNWGLINRLGEFIYQSQFPVPIKLSSYEKYGIFDDGEIFDNGKVIYNLRSGTQQSGFINCAEPVTPDYFILKTKTGKYKLIYRKEEKSIFKTEMDSIISHNFLMYNNRPNLLILKKKDKYGLYLSDGNEILKIKHEKIQFLGKYIMLLENKVWKYYLFENNKLNLIISSEFQCTSPTYQSNAIGVYSKDKKYNILKINGKNLSQEFDYISVEGTFGIKNNSVMIFNSKADFHIFYKQ
;
A
#
# COMPACT_ATOMS: atom_id res chain seq x y z
N MET A 1 42.28 38.09 8.88
CA MET A 1 40.99 38.06 8.16
C MET A 1 40.56 36.60 8.04
N LEU A 2 39.94 36.06 9.09
CA LEU A 2 39.41 34.70 9.11
C LEU A 2 38.05 34.68 8.39
N LEU A 3 37.91 33.86 7.35
CA LEU A 3 36.59 33.51 6.82
C LEU A 3 36.43 31.99 6.82
N ASN A 4 35.60 31.58 7.78
CA ASN A 4 34.96 30.28 7.96
C ASN A 4 34.45 29.68 6.64
N LYS A 5 34.90 28.47 6.28
CA LYS A 5 34.16 27.58 5.38
C LYS A 5 33.35 26.59 6.23
N THR A 6 32.12 26.96 6.55
CA THR A 6 31.14 26.07 7.16
C THR A 6 30.19 25.53 6.09
N ARG A 7 29.91 24.23 6.18
CA ARG A 7 28.75 23.49 5.62
C ARG A 7 28.77 23.14 4.13
N LEU A 8 29.11 21.87 3.86
CA LEU A 8 28.43 21.08 2.83
C LEU A 8 27.95 19.77 3.46
N LEU A 9 26.74 19.76 4.00
CA LEU A 9 26.10 18.55 4.53
C LEU A 9 24.59 18.62 4.33
N ILE A 10 24.12 18.61 3.08
CA ILE A 10 22.68 18.53 2.75
C ILE A 10 22.36 17.47 1.66
N THR A 11 23.34 16.81 1.05
CA THR A 11 23.07 15.96 -0.15
C THR A 11 22.71 14.49 0.12
N ILE A 12 22.54 14.05 1.38
CA ILE A 12 22.42 12.61 1.68
C ILE A 12 20.96 12.10 1.70
N ILE A 13 19.96 12.97 1.90
CA ILE A 13 18.55 12.52 2.08
C ILE A 13 17.83 12.30 0.74
N THR A 14 18.17 13.05 -0.31
CA THR A 14 17.57 12.87 -1.64
C THR A 14 18.11 11.63 -2.36
N LEU A 15 19.36 11.23 -2.12
CA LEU A 15 19.97 10.06 -2.77
C LEU A 15 19.35 8.74 -2.27
N LEU A 16 19.04 8.63 -0.97
CA LEU A 16 18.51 7.41 -0.33
C LEU A 16 17.09 7.02 -0.79
N VAL A 17 16.23 8.01 -1.10
CA VAL A 17 14.87 7.77 -1.60
C VAL A 17 14.88 7.36 -3.07
N VAL A 18 15.85 7.87 -3.84
CA VAL A 18 16.05 7.44 -5.23
C VAL A 18 16.61 6.01 -5.27
N THR A 19 17.55 5.64 -4.38
CA THR A 19 18.09 4.27 -4.37
C THR A 19 17.08 3.19 -4.01
N SER A 20 16.13 3.45 -3.10
CA SER A 20 15.14 2.43 -2.69
C SER A 20 14.09 2.18 -3.77
N LYS A 21 13.60 3.24 -4.42
CA LYS A 21 12.67 3.12 -5.56
C LYS A 21 13.33 2.44 -6.77
N VAL A 22 14.57 2.79 -7.08
CA VAL A 22 15.34 2.14 -8.16
C VAL A 22 15.51 0.65 -7.84
N SER A 23 15.92 0.29 -6.61
CA SER A 23 16.08 -1.12 -6.24
C SER A 23 14.80 -1.94 -6.29
N ALA A 24 13.64 -1.37 -5.95
CA ALA A 24 12.35 -2.06 -6.03
C ALA A 24 11.93 -2.31 -7.49
N GLN A 25 12.18 -1.34 -8.38
CA GLN A 25 11.92 -1.46 -9.81
C GLN A 25 12.75 -2.62 -10.41
N ASP A 26 14.01 -2.74 -9.99
CA ASP A 26 14.94 -3.77 -10.48
C ASP A 26 14.48 -5.19 -10.11
N TYR A 27 14.02 -5.41 -8.87
CA TYR A 27 13.53 -6.74 -8.46
C TYR A 27 12.29 -7.19 -9.23
N MET A 28 11.37 -6.26 -9.53
CA MET A 28 10.11 -6.55 -10.22
C MET A 28 10.27 -6.65 -11.74
N ALA A 29 11.23 -5.92 -12.33
CA ALA A 29 11.39 -5.82 -13.78
C ALA A 29 11.51 -7.20 -14.45
N GLN A 30 12.21 -8.14 -13.83
CA GLN A 30 12.41 -9.51 -14.34
C GLN A 30 11.11 -10.35 -14.46
N PHE A 31 10.00 -9.90 -13.87
CA PHE A 31 8.70 -10.59 -13.91
C PHE A 31 7.63 -9.82 -14.69
N SER A 32 7.97 -8.64 -15.21
CA SER A 32 7.01 -7.67 -15.77
C SER A 32 6.33 -8.14 -17.06
N ASP A 33 6.88 -9.14 -17.74
CA ASP A 33 6.29 -9.81 -18.90
C ASP A 33 5.16 -10.77 -18.52
N LYS A 34 5.17 -11.29 -17.28
CA LYS A 34 4.17 -12.24 -16.76
C LYS A 34 3.22 -11.63 -15.73
N ILE A 35 3.65 -10.60 -14.99
CA ILE A 35 2.93 -10.08 -13.84
C ILE A 35 2.77 -8.57 -13.92
N ASP A 36 1.52 -8.11 -13.93
CA ASP A 36 1.21 -6.71 -13.63
C ASP A 36 1.07 -6.56 -12.11
N PHE A 37 2.10 -5.97 -11.48
CA PHE A 37 2.14 -5.79 -10.02
C PHE A 37 1.10 -4.81 -9.50
N ASN A 38 0.60 -3.88 -10.32
CA ASN A 38 -0.46 -2.97 -9.89
C ASN A 38 -1.78 -3.73 -9.78
N ILE A 39 -2.12 -4.53 -10.79
CA ILE A 39 -3.30 -5.40 -10.76
C ILE A 39 -3.16 -6.42 -9.63
N LEU A 40 -2.01 -7.11 -9.53
CA LEU A 40 -1.76 -8.10 -8.48
C LEU A 40 -1.99 -7.51 -7.09
N ASN A 41 -1.45 -6.32 -6.84
CA ASN A 41 -1.59 -5.63 -5.56
C ASN A 41 -3.05 -5.35 -5.20
N GLU A 42 -3.84 -4.82 -6.15
CA GLU A 42 -5.26 -4.56 -5.92
C GLU A 42 -6.07 -5.83 -5.71
N ILE A 43 -5.81 -6.88 -6.50
CA ILE A 43 -6.52 -8.15 -6.39
C ILE A 43 -6.23 -8.85 -5.05
N ILE A 44 -4.98 -8.86 -4.60
CA ILE A 44 -4.61 -9.45 -3.29
C ILE A 44 -5.34 -8.76 -2.13
N LYS A 45 -5.51 -7.43 -2.19
CA LYS A 45 -6.25 -6.68 -1.16
C LYS A 45 -7.74 -7.04 -1.13
N MET A 46 -8.29 -7.44 -2.27
CA MET A 46 -9.70 -7.83 -2.41
C MET A 46 -9.93 -9.32 -2.13
N SER A 47 -8.89 -10.15 -2.26
CA SER A 47 -8.96 -11.60 -2.13
C SER A 47 -8.95 -12.05 -0.68
N ASP A 48 -9.90 -12.93 -0.35
CA ASP A 48 -10.10 -13.56 0.96
C ASP A 48 -10.29 -15.09 0.83
N ASP A 49 -9.82 -15.65 -0.28
CA ASP A 49 -10.08 -17.03 -0.66
C ASP A 49 -9.02 -18.02 -0.13
N THR A 50 -9.43 -19.28 -0.02
CA THR A 50 -8.58 -20.44 0.22
C THR A 50 -8.03 -21.05 -1.08
N VAL A 51 -8.67 -20.77 -2.23
CA VAL A 51 -8.13 -21.10 -3.54
C VAL A 51 -6.99 -20.13 -3.86
N TYR A 52 -5.81 -20.67 -4.14
CA TYR A 52 -4.62 -19.90 -4.45
C TYR A 52 -4.15 -20.13 -5.87
N VAL A 53 -3.38 -19.18 -6.41
CA VAL A 53 -2.87 -19.24 -7.78
C VAL A 53 -1.36 -19.47 -7.73
N SER A 54 -0.86 -20.39 -8.55
CA SER A 54 0.57 -20.67 -8.63
C SER A 54 0.98 -21.23 -10.00
N ASN A 55 2.23 -21.02 -10.40
CA ASN A 55 2.87 -21.75 -11.49
C ASN A 55 3.85 -22.84 -11.00
N LYS A 56 4.08 -22.97 -9.68
CA LYS A 56 5.22 -23.70 -9.10
C LYS A 56 5.30 -25.17 -9.51
N ASN A 57 4.17 -25.81 -9.76
CA ASN A 57 4.11 -27.26 -9.97
C ASN A 57 4.45 -27.68 -11.42
N HIS A 58 4.83 -26.75 -12.30
CA HIS A 58 5.10 -27.02 -13.71
C HIS A 58 6.44 -26.40 -14.14
N LEU A 59 7.38 -27.25 -14.58
CA LEU A 59 8.78 -26.88 -14.91
C LEU A 59 9.03 -26.60 -16.41
N SER A 60 7.97 -26.48 -17.23
CA SER A 60 8.11 -26.21 -18.67
C SER A 60 8.23 -24.71 -18.97
N GLU A 61 8.88 -24.39 -20.08
CA GLU A 61 9.18 -23.02 -20.57
C GLU A 61 7.94 -22.12 -20.73
N ASP A 62 6.75 -22.71 -20.87
CA ASP A 62 5.45 -22.03 -20.87
C ASP A 62 4.69 -22.21 -19.54
N SER A 63 5.26 -21.77 -18.41
CA SER A 63 4.67 -22.02 -17.09
C SER A 63 3.32 -21.29 -16.92
N LEU A 64 2.22 -21.98 -17.25
CA LEU A 64 0.86 -21.51 -17.02
C LEU A 64 0.57 -21.42 -15.52
N PHE A 65 -0.30 -20.48 -15.15
CA PHE A 65 -0.85 -20.35 -13.82
C PHE A 65 -2.07 -21.26 -13.67
N TYR A 66 -2.17 -21.90 -12.50
CA TYR A 66 -3.29 -22.75 -12.13
C TYR A 66 -3.87 -22.33 -10.80
N PHE A 67 -5.14 -22.68 -10.59
CA PHE A 67 -5.85 -22.48 -9.33
C PHE A 67 -5.81 -23.76 -8.52
N TYR A 68 -5.40 -23.67 -7.26
CA TYR A 68 -5.26 -24.80 -6.34
C TYR A 68 -6.12 -24.60 -5.10
N ASP A 69 -6.71 -25.67 -4.60
CA ASP A 69 -7.37 -25.69 -3.30
C ASP A 69 -6.34 -25.60 -2.15
N LYS A 70 -6.82 -25.45 -0.92
CA LYS A 70 -5.97 -25.41 0.29
C LYS A 70 -5.12 -26.68 0.51
N ASN A 71 -5.45 -27.79 -0.13
CA ASN A 71 -4.73 -29.07 -0.02
C ASN A 71 -3.67 -29.21 -1.14
N GLY A 72 -3.63 -28.28 -2.11
CA GLY A 72 -2.73 -28.31 -3.25
C GLY A 72 -3.25 -29.08 -4.46
N ASN A 73 -4.52 -29.50 -4.47
CA ASN A 73 -5.16 -30.07 -5.65
C ASN A 73 -5.60 -28.97 -6.59
N LYS A 74 -5.66 -29.22 -7.90
CA LYS A 74 -6.23 -28.26 -8.84
C LYS A 74 -7.70 -28.03 -8.53
N ALA A 75 -8.07 -26.78 -8.28
CA ALA A 75 -9.46 -26.35 -8.17
C ALA A 75 -10.07 -26.14 -9.55
N ILE A 76 -9.25 -25.73 -10.53
CA ILE A 76 -9.60 -25.61 -11.95
C ILE A 76 -8.50 -26.32 -12.75
N GLU A 77 -8.90 -27.24 -13.63
CA GLU A 77 -7.96 -28.08 -14.39
C GLU A 77 -7.17 -27.31 -15.46
N ILE A 78 -7.83 -26.31 -16.05
CA ILE A 78 -7.30 -25.47 -17.13
C ILE A 78 -6.24 -24.51 -16.56
N GLY A 79 -5.13 -24.36 -17.27
CA GLY A 79 -4.08 -23.40 -16.99
C GLY A 79 -4.19 -22.16 -17.86
N TYR A 80 -3.68 -21.03 -17.37
CA TYR A 80 -3.77 -19.73 -18.02
C TYR A 80 -2.39 -19.08 -18.18
N GLU A 81 -2.18 -18.28 -19.22
CA GLU A 81 -0.92 -17.54 -19.42
C GLU A 81 -0.63 -16.59 -18.25
N VAL A 82 -1.69 -15.99 -17.73
CA VAL A 82 -1.71 -15.19 -16.50
C VAL A 82 -3.00 -15.52 -15.77
N ALA A 83 -2.93 -15.66 -14.46
CA ALA A 83 -4.11 -15.71 -13.60
C ALA A 83 -3.88 -14.91 -12.33
N TYR A 84 -4.90 -14.18 -11.90
CA TYR A 84 -4.92 -13.52 -10.59
C TYR A 84 -5.83 -14.27 -9.63
N PRO A 85 -5.60 -14.18 -8.30
CA PRO A 85 -6.47 -14.79 -7.31
C PRO A 85 -7.95 -14.41 -7.47
N PHE A 86 -8.83 -15.31 -7.05
CA PHE A 86 -10.27 -15.02 -7.00
C PHE A 86 -10.56 -13.83 -6.08
N THR A 87 -11.42 -12.93 -6.56
CA THR A 87 -12.08 -11.91 -5.76
C THR A 87 -13.56 -12.24 -5.72
N GLY A 88 -14.05 -12.84 -4.64
CA GLY A 88 -15.45 -13.28 -4.60
C GLY A 88 -15.75 -14.36 -5.66
N LYS A 89 -16.61 -14.10 -6.64
CA LYS A 89 -17.10 -15.13 -7.57
C LYS A 89 -16.30 -15.25 -8.87
N SER A 90 -15.33 -14.37 -9.11
CA SER A 90 -14.60 -14.35 -10.37
C SER A 90 -13.11 -14.08 -10.23
N ALA A 91 -12.36 -14.45 -11.26
CA ALA A 91 -10.92 -14.24 -11.37
C ALA A 91 -10.57 -13.70 -12.76
N ILE A 92 -9.58 -12.81 -12.81
CA ILE A 92 -9.02 -12.29 -14.05
C ILE A 92 -7.98 -13.29 -14.56
N VAL A 93 -8.09 -13.63 -15.84
CA VAL A 93 -7.14 -14.52 -16.51
C VAL A 93 -6.76 -13.98 -17.88
N LYS A 94 -5.62 -14.43 -18.38
CA LYS A 94 -5.20 -14.28 -19.77
C LYS A 94 -5.11 -15.65 -20.41
N ASN A 95 -5.78 -15.83 -21.54
CA ASN A 95 -5.84 -17.09 -22.26
C ASN A 95 -5.73 -16.83 -23.76
N ASN A 96 -4.81 -17.52 -24.44
CA ASN A 96 -4.54 -17.35 -25.86
C ASN A 96 -4.33 -15.88 -26.26
N GLY A 97 -3.50 -15.15 -25.51
CA GLY A 97 -3.21 -13.73 -25.74
C GLY A 97 -4.27 -12.74 -25.22
N ASN A 98 -5.49 -13.19 -24.91
CA ASN A 98 -6.62 -12.32 -24.59
C ASN A 98 -7.00 -12.34 -23.11
N TRP A 99 -7.38 -11.18 -22.58
CA TRP A 99 -7.81 -11.03 -21.19
C TRP A 99 -9.29 -11.38 -21.02
N GLY A 100 -9.63 -11.98 -19.89
CA GLY A 100 -10.98 -12.38 -19.59
C GLY A 100 -11.25 -12.51 -18.10
N LEU A 101 -12.50 -12.83 -17.80
CA LEU A 101 -13.02 -13.08 -16.47
C LEU A 101 -13.63 -14.48 -16.45
N ILE A 102 -13.22 -15.30 -15.49
CA ILE A 102 -13.77 -16.65 -15.29
C ILE A 102 -14.56 -16.73 -13.99
N ASN A 103 -15.52 -17.65 -13.95
CA ASN A 103 -16.21 -18.05 -12.74
C ASN A 103 -15.40 -19.12 -11.97
N ARG A 104 -15.93 -19.60 -10.85
CA ARG A 104 -15.29 -20.63 -10.01
C ARG A 104 -15.24 -22.03 -10.61
N LEU A 105 -15.96 -22.28 -11.70
CA LEU A 105 -15.89 -23.52 -12.47
C LEU A 105 -14.82 -23.44 -13.58
N GLY A 106 -14.17 -22.29 -13.75
CA GLY A 106 -13.22 -22.04 -14.85
C GLY A 106 -13.88 -21.63 -16.16
N GLU A 107 -15.21 -21.43 -16.17
CA GLU A 107 -15.95 -20.99 -17.35
C GLU A 107 -15.80 -19.47 -17.53
N PHE A 108 -15.60 -19.02 -18.77
CA PHE A 108 -15.52 -17.60 -19.07
C PHE A 108 -16.87 -16.92 -18.86
N ILE A 109 -16.89 -15.94 -17.98
CA ILE A 109 -17.95 -14.94 -17.86
C ILE A 109 -17.82 -13.94 -19.02
N TYR A 110 -16.59 -13.56 -19.33
CA TYR A 110 -16.25 -12.68 -20.45
C TYR A 110 -14.84 -12.99 -20.95
N GLN A 111 -14.63 -12.94 -22.26
CA GLN A 111 -13.32 -13.02 -22.88
C GLN A 111 -13.23 -11.94 -23.95
N SER A 112 -12.25 -11.04 -23.83
CA SER A 112 -12.01 -10.01 -24.83
C SER A 112 -11.54 -10.65 -26.14
N GLN A 113 -11.89 -10.02 -27.26
CA GLN A 113 -11.36 -10.38 -28.56
C GLN A 113 -10.00 -9.70 -28.85
N PHE A 114 -9.58 -8.77 -27.99
CA PHE A 114 -8.37 -7.99 -28.15
C PHE A 114 -7.34 -8.30 -27.06
N PRO A 115 -6.04 -8.29 -27.38
CA PRO A 115 -4.97 -8.53 -26.42
C PRO A 115 -4.65 -7.28 -25.58
N VAL A 116 -5.67 -6.50 -25.21
CA VAL A 116 -5.52 -5.27 -24.41
C VAL A 116 -5.63 -5.60 -22.92
N PRO A 117 -4.64 -5.23 -22.09
CA PRO A 117 -4.70 -5.43 -20.65
C PRO A 117 -5.91 -4.77 -19.99
N ILE A 118 -6.52 -5.50 -19.06
CA ILE A 118 -7.61 -5.01 -18.22
C ILE A 118 -7.14 -3.82 -17.36
N LYS A 119 -8.04 -2.86 -17.12
CA LYS A 119 -7.85 -1.75 -16.16
C LYS A 119 -8.79 -1.90 -14.97
N LEU A 120 -8.39 -1.40 -13.81
CA LEU A 120 -9.24 -1.38 -12.62
C LEU A 120 -9.79 0.03 -12.36
N SER A 121 -11.08 0.15 -12.04
CA SER A 121 -11.63 1.42 -11.55
C SER A 121 -11.04 1.79 -10.19
N SER A 122 -10.87 3.09 -9.94
CA SER A 122 -10.16 3.58 -8.76
C SER A 122 -10.83 3.20 -7.43
N TYR A 123 -12.16 3.24 -7.37
CA TYR A 123 -12.93 3.07 -6.12
C TYR A 123 -13.66 1.75 -6.04
N GLU A 124 -14.49 1.46 -7.04
CA GLU A 124 -15.34 0.26 -7.05
C GLU A 124 -14.56 -1.00 -7.43
N LYS A 125 -13.30 -0.82 -7.89
CA LYS A 125 -12.39 -1.89 -8.32
C LYS A 125 -13.04 -2.80 -9.37
N TYR A 126 -13.78 -2.18 -10.29
CA TYR A 126 -14.36 -2.87 -11.43
C TYR A 126 -13.30 -3.16 -12.48
N GLY A 127 -13.38 -4.33 -13.10
CA GLY A 127 -12.58 -4.68 -14.27
C GLY A 127 -13.15 -3.99 -15.50
N ILE A 128 -12.30 -3.25 -16.20
CA ILE A 128 -12.62 -2.49 -17.40
C ILE A 128 -11.84 -3.11 -18.56
N PHE A 129 -12.56 -3.72 -19.49
CA PHE A 129 -12.03 -4.26 -20.73
C PHE A 129 -12.27 -3.27 -21.86
N ASP A 130 -11.28 -3.07 -22.71
CA ASP A 130 -11.39 -2.24 -23.92
C ASP A 130 -11.84 -3.14 -25.08
N ASP A 131 -12.99 -2.83 -25.68
CA ASP A 131 -13.60 -3.64 -26.74
C ASP A 131 -13.71 -2.86 -28.08
N GLY A 132 -12.93 -1.79 -28.24
CA GLY A 132 -12.47 -1.36 -29.56
C GLY A 132 -13.43 -0.56 -30.47
N GLU A 133 -14.62 -0.12 -30.04
CA GLU A 133 -15.42 0.79 -30.88
C GLU A 133 -15.09 2.27 -30.65
N ILE A 134 -14.58 2.91 -31.71
CA ILE A 134 -13.76 4.14 -31.71
C ILE A 134 -14.53 5.44 -31.43
N PHE A 135 -15.87 5.44 -31.24
CA PHE A 135 -16.60 6.71 -31.13
C PHE A 135 -17.63 6.86 -29.99
N ASP A 136 -17.88 5.84 -29.16
CA ASP A 136 -18.58 6.05 -27.88
C ASP A 136 -18.45 4.82 -26.96
N ASN A 137 -17.78 4.95 -25.81
CA ASN A 137 -17.90 4.03 -24.67
C ASN A 137 -17.82 2.50 -24.92
N GLY A 138 -17.00 2.01 -25.86
CA GLY A 138 -16.74 0.57 -26.12
C GLY A 138 -16.01 -0.18 -24.99
N LYS A 139 -16.26 0.17 -23.72
CA LYS A 139 -15.70 -0.47 -22.54
C LYS A 139 -16.69 -1.43 -21.93
N VAL A 140 -16.27 -2.67 -21.72
CA VAL A 140 -17.07 -3.65 -20.97
C VAL A 140 -16.61 -3.66 -19.52
N ILE A 141 -17.54 -3.48 -18.59
CA ILE A 141 -17.24 -3.26 -17.18
C ILE A 141 -17.87 -4.35 -16.34
N TYR A 142 -17.07 -4.99 -15.48
CA TYR A 142 -17.53 -6.04 -14.58
C TYR A 142 -17.18 -5.72 -13.13
N ASN A 143 -18.14 -5.95 -12.23
CA ASN A 143 -17.85 -6.03 -10.81
C ASN A 143 -17.10 -7.35 -10.55
N LEU A 144 -15.82 -7.25 -10.17
CA LEU A 144 -14.96 -8.42 -9.98
C LEU A 144 -15.42 -9.33 -8.83
N ARG A 145 -16.07 -8.78 -7.80
CA ARG A 145 -16.54 -9.59 -6.66
C ARG A 145 -17.75 -10.46 -7.03
N SER A 146 -18.70 -9.92 -7.79
CA SER A 146 -19.91 -10.65 -8.19
C SER A 146 -19.79 -11.38 -9.52
N GLY A 147 -18.87 -10.95 -10.40
CA GLY A 147 -18.76 -11.40 -11.78
C GLY A 147 -19.86 -10.84 -12.70
N THR A 148 -20.52 -9.74 -12.32
CA THR A 148 -21.67 -9.20 -13.07
C THR A 148 -21.31 -7.93 -13.84
N GLN A 149 -21.79 -7.81 -15.08
CA GLN A 149 -21.59 -6.62 -15.90
C GLN A 149 -22.27 -5.38 -15.30
N GLN A 150 -21.68 -4.20 -15.47
CA GLN A 150 -22.16 -2.91 -14.94
C GLN A 150 -22.32 -1.88 -16.07
N SER A 151 -23.23 -0.92 -15.89
CA SER A 151 -23.52 0.14 -16.88
C SER A 151 -22.80 1.48 -16.63
N GLY A 152 -21.74 1.50 -15.81
CA GLY A 152 -20.94 2.70 -15.53
C GLY A 152 -20.15 2.61 -14.22
N PHE A 153 -19.40 3.67 -13.88
CA PHE A 153 -18.69 3.84 -12.61
C PHE A 153 -18.46 5.33 -12.32
N ILE A 154 -18.15 5.68 -11.07
CA ILE A 154 -17.99 7.08 -10.65
C ILE A 154 -16.55 7.54 -10.95
N ASN A 155 -16.42 8.57 -11.79
CA ASN A 155 -15.21 9.39 -11.86
C ASN A 155 -15.37 10.55 -10.85
N CYS A 156 -14.35 10.82 -10.02
CA CYS A 156 -14.44 11.81 -8.94
C CYS A 156 -14.82 13.22 -9.42
N ALA A 157 -15.64 13.89 -8.61
CA ALA A 157 -15.73 15.35 -8.57
C ALA A 157 -14.52 15.93 -7.81
N GLU A 158 -14.15 17.17 -8.13
CA GLU A 158 -13.05 17.89 -7.49
C GLU A 158 -13.27 18.04 -5.97
N PRO A 159 -12.23 17.88 -5.14
CA PRO A 159 -12.38 17.93 -3.69
C PRO A 159 -12.67 19.35 -3.19
N VAL A 160 -13.49 19.44 -2.14
CA VAL A 160 -13.78 20.67 -1.40
C VAL A 160 -12.52 21.19 -0.71
N THR A 161 -12.35 22.52 -0.69
CA THR A 161 -11.26 23.22 0.00
C THR A 161 -11.22 22.88 1.52
N PRO A 162 -10.06 22.51 2.09
CA PRO A 162 -9.95 22.04 3.47
C PRO A 162 -10.26 23.13 4.52
N ASP A 163 -10.59 22.70 5.74
CA ASP A 163 -10.85 23.59 6.88
C ASP A 163 -9.57 24.08 7.56
N TYR A 164 -8.46 23.33 7.46
CA TYR A 164 -7.16 23.72 7.99
C TYR A 164 -6.08 23.75 6.92
N PHE A 165 -5.16 24.70 7.03
CA PHE A 165 -4.03 24.86 6.14
C PHE A 165 -2.71 24.93 6.89
N ILE A 166 -1.69 24.29 6.35
CA ILE A 166 -0.31 24.43 6.82
C ILE A 166 0.35 25.54 6.00
N LEU A 167 0.61 26.68 6.64
CA LEU A 167 1.23 27.84 6.00
C LEU A 167 2.72 27.89 6.34
N LYS A 168 3.57 27.94 5.32
CA LYS A 168 4.99 28.27 5.49
C LYS A 168 5.14 29.79 5.66
N THR A 169 5.79 30.20 6.74
CA THR A 169 5.97 31.62 7.09
C THR A 169 7.28 32.16 6.49
N LYS A 170 7.47 33.48 6.59
CA LYS A 170 8.68 34.17 6.09
C LYS A 170 9.97 33.69 6.79
N THR A 171 9.87 33.11 7.99
CA THR A 171 11.01 32.54 8.72
C THR A 171 11.41 31.15 8.21
N GLY A 172 10.64 30.59 7.27
CA GLY A 172 10.80 29.22 6.78
C GLY A 172 10.11 28.15 7.64
N LYS A 173 9.47 28.55 8.76
CA LYS A 173 8.72 27.69 9.67
C LYS A 173 7.26 27.56 9.25
N TYR A 174 6.47 26.82 10.03
CA TYR A 174 5.09 26.47 9.68
C TYR A 174 4.10 26.85 10.78
N LYS A 175 2.91 27.29 10.36
CA LYS A 175 1.74 27.50 11.21
C LYS A 175 0.56 26.68 10.68
N LEU A 176 -0.31 26.22 11.57
CA LEU A 176 -1.60 25.66 11.21
C LEU A 176 -2.66 26.74 11.32
N ILE A 177 -3.31 27.07 10.21
CA ILE A 177 -4.37 28.09 10.14
C ILE A 177 -5.71 27.39 10.02
N TYR A 178 -6.67 27.77 10.85
CA TYR A 178 -8.07 27.36 10.68
C TYR A 178 -8.80 28.38 9.80
N ARG A 179 -9.33 27.92 8.66
CA ARG A 179 -9.88 28.76 7.59
C ARG A 179 -10.90 29.77 8.09
N LYS A 180 -11.88 29.29 8.87
CA LYS A 180 -13.04 30.09 9.28
C LYS A 180 -12.65 31.30 10.14
N GLU A 181 -11.59 31.17 10.93
CA GLU A 181 -11.15 32.21 11.84
C GLU A 181 -9.91 32.95 11.35
N GLU A 182 -9.27 32.45 10.29
CA GLU A 182 -7.98 32.93 9.76
C GLU A 182 -6.89 33.04 10.83
N LYS A 183 -7.02 32.26 11.91
CA LYS A 183 -6.13 32.28 13.07
C LYS A 183 -5.24 31.06 13.12
N SER A 184 -4.03 31.29 13.62
CA SER A 184 -3.10 30.22 13.95
C SER A 184 -3.60 29.45 15.16
N ILE A 185 -3.74 28.14 15.03
CA ILE A 185 -4.12 27.24 16.14
C ILE A 185 -3.01 27.21 17.21
N PHE A 186 -1.76 27.12 16.77
CA PHE A 186 -0.62 27.12 17.68
C PHE A 186 -0.04 28.53 17.84
N LYS A 187 0.27 28.91 19.09
CA LYS A 187 0.86 30.22 19.43
C LYS A 187 2.25 30.44 18.80
N THR A 188 3.03 29.37 18.67
CA THR A 188 4.40 29.44 18.15
C THR A 188 4.51 28.72 16.81
N GLU A 189 5.41 29.20 15.96
CA GLU A 189 5.76 28.50 14.72
C GLU A 189 6.46 27.17 14.98
N MET A 190 6.20 26.20 14.10
CA MET A 190 6.76 24.84 14.14
C MET A 190 7.78 24.66 13.03
N ASP A 191 8.81 23.85 13.28
CA ASP A 191 9.80 23.55 12.24
C ASP A 191 9.25 22.54 11.21
N SER A 192 8.26 21.72 11.61
CA SER A 192 7.47 20.87 10.71
C SER A 192 6.10 20.57 11.31
N ILE A 193 5.08 20.43 10.46
CA ILE A 193 3.75 19.93 10.80
C ILE A 193 3.42 18.82 9.81
N ILE A 194 3.13 17.62 10.32
CA ILE A 194 2.76 16.46 9.50
C ILE A 194 1.35 16.07 9.90
N SER A 195 0.41 16.04 8.95
CA SER A 195 -0.95 15.57 9.20
C SER A 195 -1.09 14.09 8.89
N HIS A 196 -1.92 13.39 9.66
CA HIS A 196 -2.17 11.97 9.42
C HIS A 196 -3.03 11.74 8.16
N ASN A 197 -4.06 12.57 7.98
CA ASN A 197 -4.99 12.54 6.84
C ASN A 197 -5.07 13.93 6.18
N PHE A 198 -5.79 14.01 5.05
CA PHE A 198 -6.18 15.29 4.46
C PHE A 198 -7.04 16.09 5.45
N LEU A 199 -6.71 17.38 5.62
CA LEU A 199 -7.31 18.27 6.61
C LEU A 199 -8.70 18.80 6.20
N MET A 200 -9.55 17.93 5.65
CA MET A 200 -10.77 18.34 4.95
C MET A 200 -11.94 18.74 5.86
N TYR A 201 -12.02 18.25 7.11
CA TYR A 201 -13.20 18.45 7.96
C TYR A 201 -12.86 18.82 9.42
N ASN A 202 -13.56 19.81 9.97
CA ASN A 202 -13.48 20.21 11.39
C ASN A 202 -14.20 19.23 12.35
N ASN A 203 -15.24 18.52 11.90
CA ASN A 203 -16.07 17.70 12.80
C ASN A 203 -15.34 16.48 13.41
N ARG A 204 -14.13 16.17 12.93
CA ARG A 204 -13.22 15.18 13.52
C ARG A 204 -11.79 15.73 13.43
N PRO A 205 -11.24 16.28 14.52
CA PRO A 205 -9.93 16.91 14.47
C PRO A 205 -8.87 15.86 14.10
N ASN A 206 -8.01 16.24 13.15
CA ASN A 206 -7.01 15.35 12.58
C ASN A 206 -5.80 15.26 13.51
N LEU A 207 -5.19 14.08 13.59
CA LEU A 207 -3.90 13.92 14.26
C LEU A 207 -2.79 14.64 13.49
N LEU A 208 -1.95 15.35 14.25
CA LEU A 208 -0.80 16.10 13.78
C LEU A 208 0.44 15.72 14.57
N ILE A 209 1.54 15.48 13.87
CA ILE A 209 2.87 15.44 14.47
C ILE A 209 3.48 16.82 14.31
N LEU A 210 3.84 17.44 15.42
CA LEU A 210 4.51 18.73 15.46
C LEU A 210 5.99 18.51 15.77
N LYS A 211 6.88 19.14 15.00
CA LYS A 211 8.31 19.18 15.27
C LYS A 211 8.72 20.60 15.67
N LYS A 212 9.45 20.71 16.77
CA LYS A 212 10.11 21.95 17.20
C LYS A 212 11.50 21.62 17.74
N LYS A 213 12.53 22.24 17.17
CA LYS A 213 13.93 21.81 17.26
C LYS A 213 14.02 20.32 16.93
N ASP A 214 14.70 19.53 17.76
CA ASP A 214 14.87 18.08 17.57
C ASP A 214 13.86 17.26 18.39
N LYS A 215 12.72 17.84 18.77
CA LYS A 215 11.69 17.17 19.57
C LYS A 215 10.34 17.17 18.86
N TYR A 216 9.57 16.13 19.15
CA TYR A 216 8.28 15.85 18.54
C TYR A 216 7.18 15.76 19.59
N GLY A 217 5.98 16.16 19.22
CA GLY A 217 4.75 15.96 19.97
C GLY A 217 3.58 15.59 19.05
N LEU A 218 2.48 15.13 19.65
CA LEU A 218 1.27 14.69 18.96
C LEU A 218 0.10 15.55 19.43
N TYR A 219 -0.61 16.14 18.48
CA TYR A 219 -1.70 17.08 18.72
C TYR A 219 -2.87 16.75 17.80
N LEU A 220 -4.04 17.26 18.15
CA LEU A 220 -5.19 17.34 17.27
C LEU A 220 -5.20 18.69 16.54
N SER A 221 -5.86 18.76 15.38
CA SER A 221 -5.90 19.96 14.54
C SER A 221 -6.66 21.13 15.16
N ASP A 222 -7.51 20.87 16.14
CA ASP A 222 -8.17 21.87 16.98
C ASP A 222 -7.24 22.46 18.06
N GLY A 223 -6.02 21.93 18.20
CA GLY A 223 -5.02 22.38 19.16
C GLY A 223 -4.93 21.52 20.42
N ASN A 224 -5.79 20.52 20.60
CA ASN A 224 -5.73 19.64 21.76
C ASN A 224 -4.41 18.85 21.79
N GLU A 225 -3.74 18.86 22.93
CA GLU A 225 -2.47 18.16 23.14
C GLU A 225 -2.72 16.70 23.52
N ILE A 226 -2.07 15.77 22.80
CA ILE A 226 -2.07 14.34 23.13
C ILE A 226 -0.73 13.93 23.74
N LEU A 227 0.38 14.34 23.10
CA LEU A 227 1.74 14.16 23.61
C LEU A 227 2.51 15.49 23.48
N LYS A 228 3.05 15.95 24.62
CA LYS A 228 3.93 17.13 24.68
C LYS A 228 5.12 17.01 23.73
N ILE A 229 5.60 18.15 23.22
CA ILE A 229 6.83 18.21 22.41
C ILE A 229 8.06 17.94 23.29
N LYS A 230 8.37 16.67 23.51
CA LYS A 230 9.55 16.19 24.26
C LYS A 230 10.13 14.88 23.74
N HIS A 231 9.44 14.23 22.80
CA HIS A 231 9.80 12.91 22.32
C HIS A 231 10.88 13.00 21.23
N GLU A 232 11.72 11.96 21.15
CA GLU A 232 12.83 11.89 20.20
C GLU A 232 12.35 11.78 18.75
N LYS A 233 11.36 10.93 18.49
CA LYS A 233 10.81 10.73 17.15
C LYS A 233 9.38 10.22 17.23
N ILE A 234 8.48 10.82 16.46
CA ILE A 234 7.11 10.35 16.24
C ILE A 234 6.86 10.29 14.74
N GLN A 235 6.22 9.22 14.25
CA GLN A 235 5.88 9.04 12.84
C GLN A 235 4.50 8.41 12.70
N PHE A 236 3.79 8.72 11.60
CA PHE A 236 2.59 7.97 11.20
C PHE A 236 2.99 6.77 10.35
N LEU A 237 2.25 5.67 10.49
CA LEU A 237 2.40 4.44 9.71
C LEU A 237 1.02 3.87 9.44
N GLY A 238 0.40 4.27 8.32
CA GLY A 238 -1.04 4.04 8.12
C GLY A 238 -1.78 4.51 9.37
N LYS A 239 -2.73 3.71 9.87
CA LYS A 239 -3.50 4.03 11.10
C LYS A 239 -2.67 4.07 12.40
N TYR A 240 -1.42 3.63 12.40
CA TYR A 240 -0.59 3.56 13.59
C TYR A 240 0.21 4.84 13.82
N ILE A 241 0.46 5.14 15.09
CA ILE A 241 1.41 6.16 15.53
C ILE A 241 2.63 5.44 16.10
N MET A 242 3.78 5.69 15.50
CA MET A 242 5.08 5.16 15.94
C MET A 242 5.78 6.18 16.82
N LEU A 243 6.29 5.74 17.95
CA LEU A 243 7.04 6.55 18.90
C LEU A 243 8.35 5.85 19.27
N LEU A 244 9.48 6.53 19.12
CA LEU A 244 10.79 6.01 19.52
C LEU A 244 11.09 6.41 20.97
N GLU A 245 11.29 5.42 21.84
CA GLU A 245 11.68 5.62 23.24
C GLU A 245 12.77 4.62 23.63
N ASN A 246 13.89 5.11 24.15
CA ASN A 246 15.01 4.28 24.59
C ASN A 246 15.47 3.27 23.52
N LYS A 247 15.56 3.73 22.25
CA LYS A 247 15.92 2.90 21.08
C LYS A 247 14.92 1.79 20.71
N VAL A 248 13.73 1.80 21.32
CA VAL A 248 12.65 0.84 21.00
C VAL A 248 11.48 1.59 20.38
N TRP A 249 10.93 1.05 19.29
CA TRP A 249 9.75 1.57 18.63
C TRP A 249 8.49 1.05 19.31
N LYS A 250 7.63 1.98 19.72
CA LYS A 250 6.29 1.70 20.24
C LYS A 250 5.24 2.05 19.19
N TYR A 251 4.33 1.13 18.94
CA TYR A 251 3.28 1.26 17.93
C TYR A 251 1.94 1.42 18.64
N TYR A 252 1.29 2.55 18.41
CA TYR A 252 0.02 2.90 19.04
C TYR A 252 -1.10 2.97 18.02
N LEU A 253 -2.32 2.66 18.46
CA LEU A 253 -3.55 3.00 17.78
C LEU A 253 -4.23 4.13 18.56
N PHE A 254 -4.73 5.14 17.86
CA PHE A 254 -5.45 6.25 18.49
C PHE A 254 -6.96 6.06 18.32
N GLU A 255 -7.64 5.76 19.41
CA GLU A 255 -9.10 5.53 19.44
C GLU A 255 -9.69 6.17 20.69
N ASN A 256 -10.90 6.74 20.57
CA ASN A 256 -11.61 7.36 21.68
C ASN A 256 -10.75 8.40 22.45
N ASN A 257 -10.01 9.22 21.69
CA ASN A 257 -9.07 10.23 22.21
C ASN A 257 -7.94 9.68 23.11
N LYS A 258 -7.58 8.39 22.96
CA LYS A 258 -6.52 7.75 23.74
C LYS A 258 -5.56 6.98 22.83
N LEU A 259 -4.28 6.97 23.23
CA LEU A 259 -3.25 6.15 22.61
C LEU A 259 -3.24 4.76 23.27
N ASN A 260 -3.55 3.74 22.50
CA ASN A 260 -3.52 2.34 22.91
C ASN A 260 -2.25 1.69 22.37
N LEU A 261 -1.35 1.26 23.24
CA LEU A 261 -0.13 0.56 22.84
C LEU A 261 -0.51 -0.81 22.27
N ILE A 262 -0.13 -1.07 21.03
CA ILE A 262 -0.32 -2.36 20.38
C ILE A 262 0.89 -3.24 20.63
N ILE A 263 2.09 -2.71 20.36
CA ILE A 263 3.34 -3.46 20.51
C ILE A 263 4.55 -2.55 20.66
N SER A 264 5.61 -3.07 21.29
CA SER A 264 6.96 -2.53 21.26
C SER A 264 7.88 -3.46 20.44
N SER A 265 8.74 -2.91 19.59
CA SER A 265 9.66 -3.67 18.74
C SER A 265 10.97 -2.91 18.52
N GLU A 266 12.06 -3.62 18.28
CA GLU A 266 13.31 -3.01 17.80
C GLU A 266 13.22 -2.57 16.34
N PHE A 267 12.28 -3.13 15.57
CA PHE A 267 12.15 -2.85 14.15
C PHE A 267 11.36 -1.56 13.90
N GLN A 268 11.87 -0.73 13.00
CA GLN A 268 11.15 0.42 12.45
C GLN A 268 10.42 0.00 11.18
N CYS A 269 9.10 -0.12 11.22
CA CYS A 269 8.31 -0.27 10.00
C CYS A 269 8.37 1.01 9.16
N THR A 270 8.54 0.83 7.85
CA THR A 270 8.66 1.91 6.86
C THR A 270 7.36 2.13 6.08
N SER A 271 6.50 1.11 6.02
CA SER A 271 5.19 1.21 5.37
C SER A 271 4.14 0.34 6.09
N PRO A 272 2.88 0.78 6.11
CA PRO A 272 1.80 -0.01 6.70
C PRO A 272 1.43 -1.19 5.81
N THR A 273 0.84 -2.21 6.42
CA THR A 273 0.30 -3.38 5.75
C THR A 273 -1.22 -3.32 5.67
N TYR A 274 -1.82 -3.89 4.61
CA TYR A 274 -3.28 -4.02 4.53
C TYR A 274 -3.82 -5.14 5.45
N GLN A 275 -2.97 -6.11 5.80
CA GLN A 275 -3.33 -7.23 6.68
C GLN A 275 -3.74 -6.77 8.07
N SER A 276 -4.82 -7.35 8.59
CA SER A 276 -5.36 -7.00 9.91
C SER A 276 -4.46 -7.44 11.07
N ASN A 277 -3.64 -8.46 10.86
CA ASN A 277 -2.74 -9.03 11.87
C ASN A 277 -1.26 -8.62 11.68
N ALA A 278 -1.00 -7.59 10.87
CA ALA A 278 0.33 -7.03 10.70
C ALA A 278 0.36 -5.52 10.98
N ILE A 279 1.51 -5.07 11.46
CA ILE A 279 1.80 -3.66 11.74
C ILE A 279 2.32 -2.97 10.49
N GLY A 280 3.32 -3.56 9.84
CA GLY A 280 3.97 -2.96 8.70
C GLY A 280 5.17 -3.74 8.18
N VAL A 281 5.67 -3.29 7.03
CA VAL A 281 6.91 -3.78 6.41
C VAL A 281 8.08 -3.03 7.02
N TYR A 282 9.17 -3.74 7.31
CA TYR A 282 10.46 -3.15 7.67
C TYR A 282 11.59 -3.75 6.85
N SER A 283 12.75 -3.11 6.88
CA SER A 283 13.99 -3.66 6.32
C SER A 283 15.11 -3.63 7.35
N LYS A 284 15.95 -4.67 7.32
CA LYS A 284 17.17 -4.81 8.12
C LYS A 284 18.21 -5.51 7.27
N ASP A 285 19.43 -5.00 7.23
CA ASP A 285 20.54 -5.58 6.46
C ASP A 285 20.21 -5.87 4.98
N LYS A 286 19.46 -4.94 4.36
CA LYS A 286 18.96 -5.02 2.96
C LYS A 286 17.97 -6.17 2.69
N LYS A 287 17.43 -6.80 3.73
CA LYS A 287 16.34 -7.77 3.65
C LYS A 287 15.06 -7.19 4.23
N TYR A 288 13.92 -7.66 3.73
CA TYR A 288 12.60 -7.21 4.10
C TYR A 288 11.83 -8.27 4.87
N ASN A 289 10.98 -7.82 5.80
CA ASN A 289 10.06 -8.68 6.54
C ASN A 289 8.80 -7.88 6.96
N ILE A 290 7.77 -8.58 7.42
CA ILE A 290 6.53 -8.02 7.96
C ILE A 290 6.50 -8.26 9.47
N LEU A 291 6.34 -7.19 10.24
CA LEU A 291 6.12 -7.25 11.68
C LEU A 291 4.64 -7.53 11.96
N LYS A 292 4.33 -8.66 12.62
CA LYS A 292 2.96 -9.01 13.01
C LYS A 292 2.55 -8.32 14.32
N ILE A 293 1.25 -8.18 14.54
CA ILE A 293 0.71 -7.54 15.77
C ILE A 293 1.08 -8.28 17.06
N ASN A 294 1.38 -9.58 16.96
CA ASN A 294 1.83 -10.40 18.09
C ASN A 294 3.34 -10.33 18.33
N GLY A 295 4.07 -9.49 17.58
CA GLY A 295 5.52 -9.29 17.69
C GLY A 295 6.39 -10.29 16.96
N LYS A 296 5.79 -11.31 16.34
CA LYS A 296 6.51 -12.22 15.46
C LYS A 296 6.71 -11.58 14.09
N ASN A 297 7.68 -12.11 13.36
CA ASN A 297 7.92 -11.80 11.96
C ASN A 297 7.40 -12.93 11.07
N LEU A 298 7.47 -12.78 9.75
CA LEU A 298 7.36 -13.93 8.86
C LEU A 298 8.50 -14.92 9.12
N SER A 299 8.24 -16.19 8.84
CA SER A 299 9.23 -17.27 9.01
C SER A 299 10.44 -17.16 8.08
N GLN A 300 10.38 -16.25 7.11
CA GLN A 300 11.40 -16.05 6.09
C GLN A 300 11.58 -14.55 5.83
N GLU A 301 12.81 -14.18 5.48
CA GLU A 301 13.14 -12.87 4.94
C GLU A 301 13.10 -12.87 3.41
N PHE A 302 12.89 -11.68 2.85
CA PHE A 302 12.67 -11.43 1.42
C PHE A 302 13.68 -10.40 0.89
N ASP A 303 13.97 -10.47 -0.41
CA ASP A 303 14.77 -9.48 -1.12
C ASP A 303 14.02 -8.15 -1.24
N TYR A 304 12.69 -8.24 -1.36
CA TYR A 304 11.79 -7.11 -1.41
C TYR A 304 10.40 -7.51 -0.91
N ILE A 305 9.69 -6.57 -0.29
CA ILE A 305 8.25 -6.67 0.02
C ILE A 305 7.59 -5.39 -0.47
N SER A 306 6.44 -5.51 -1.13
CA SER A 306 5.66 -4.38 -1.63
C SER A 306 5.29 -3.43 -0.49
N VAL A 307 5.09 -2.15 -0.83
CA VAL A 307 4.81 -1.10 0.18
C VAL A 307 3.62 -1.47 1.07
N GLU A 308 2.58 -2.06 0.50
CA GLU A 308 1.36 -2.46 1.22
C GLU A 308 1.44 -3.88 1.80
N GLY A 309 2.57 -4.58 1.63
CA GLY A 309 2.80 -5.94 2.11
C GLY A 309 1.96 -6.99 1.40
N THR A 310 1.53 -6.76 0.17
CA THR A 310 0.70 -7.68 -0.63
C THR A 310 1.50 -8.79 -1.30
N PHE A 311 2.73 -8.51 -1.75
CA PHE A 311 3.62 -9.51 -2.36
C PHE A 311 5.07 -9.25 -1.96
N GLY A 312 5.91 -10.28 -2.12
CA GLY A 312 7.34 -10.24 -1.85
C GLY A 312 8.14 -11.01 -2.88
N ILE A 313 9.41 -10.68 -2.99
CA ILE A 313 10.35 -11.29 -3.94
C ILE A 313 11.42 -12.02 -3.15
N LYS A 314 11.70 -13.26 -3.55
CA LYS A 314 12.75 -14.08 -2.98
C LYS A 314 13.26 -15.09 -4.00
N ASN A 315 14.58 -15.10 -4.27
CA ASN A 315 15.23 -16.10 -5.12
C ASN A 315 14.46 -16.39 -6.43
N ASN A 316 14.26 -15.35 -7.26
CA ASN A 316 13.53 -15.40 -8.53
C ASN A 316 12.06 -15.90 -8.41
N SER A 317 11.48 -15.78 -7.22
CA SER A 317 10.09 -16.13 -6.99
C SER A 317 9.31 -14.92 -6.47
N VAL A 318 8.08 -14.78 -6.94
CA VAL A 318 7.07 -13.88 -6.39
C VAL A 318 6.20 -14.67 -5.42
N MET A 319 6.12 -14.18 -4.20
CA MET A 319 5.28 -14.70 -3.13
C MET A 319 4.15 -13.71 -2.89
N ILE A 320 2.93 -14.19 -2.65
CA ILE A 320 1.81 -13.31 -2.28
C ILE A 320 1.43 -13.56 -0.82
N PHE A 321 1.13 -12.47 -0.12
CA PHE A 321 0.75 -12.48 1.28
C PHE A 321 -0.77 -12.35 1.37
N ASN A 322 -1.43 -13.24 2.10
CA ASN A 322 -2.87 -13.16 2.35
C ASN A 322 -3.18 -12.14 3.47
N SER A 323 -4.47 -11.96 3.77
CA SER A 323 -4.97 -11.05 4.81
C SER A 323 -4.50 -11.39 6.25
N LYS A 324 -3.97 -12.60 6.47
CA LYS A 324 -3.38 -13.08 7.73
C LYS A 324 -1.84 -13.04 7.71
N ALA A 325 -1.23 -12.42 6.71
CA ALA A 325 0.22 -12.38 6.52
C ALA A 325 0.85 -13.78 6.51
N ASP A 326 0.13 -14.77 5.97
CA ASP A 326 0.70 -16.04 5.51
C ASP A 326 0.98 -15.91 4.01
N PHE A 327 1.89 -16.72 3.47
CA PHE A 327 2.33 -16.59 2.09
C PHE A 327 2.45 -17.93 1.36
N HIS A 328 2.36 -17.86 0.04
CA HIS A 328 2.65 -18.95 -0.87
C HIS A 328 3.34 -18.42 -2.12
N ILE A 329 3.96 -19.33 -2.87
CA ILE A 329 4.60 -19.02 -4.15
C ILE A 329 3.50 -18.78 -5.18
N PHE A 330 3.45 -17.56 -5.73
CA PHE A 330 2.55 -17.18 -6.81
C PHE A 330 3.20 -17.44 -8.17
N TYR A 331 4.46 -17.01 -8.32
CA TYR A 331 5.23 -17.24 -9.54
C TYR A 331 6.66 -17.60 -9.19
N LYS A 332 7.25 -18.51 -9.96
CA LYS A 332 8.66 -18.88 -9.91
C LYS A 332 9.17 -18.95 -11.34
N GLN A 333 10.22 -18.18 -11.63
CA GLN A 333 10.92 -18.20 -12.92
C GLN A 333 11.77 -19.46 -13.09
#